data_AF-A0A6G3YXL9-F1
#
_entry.id   AF-A0A6G3YXL9-F1
#
_cell.length_a   1.000
_cell.length_b   1.000
_cell.length_c   1.000
_cell.angle_alpha   90.00
_cell.angle_beta   90.00
_cell.angle_gamma   90.00
#
_symmetry.space_group_name_H-M   'P 1'
#
loop_
_entity.id
_entity.type
_entity.pdbx_description
1 polymer ?
#
loop_
_entity_poly.entity_id
_entity_poly.type
_entity_poly.pdbx_seq_one_letter_code
_entity_poly.pdbx_strand_id
1 'polypeptide(L)' 'MYFLKIAGLGFIHKSWQDAEPRFCRQPTKAKSWTTLNGALDFGNQKLTPQIKLPWEVWQTVEGKLLPLIRPQGSR' A
#
# COMPACT_ATOMS: atom_id res chain seq x y z
N MET A 1 12.08 0.01 -3.97
CA MET A 1 11.03 -0.69 -3.20
C MET A 1 9.76 0.11 -3.22
N TYR A 2 8.63 -0.56 -3.25
CA TYR A 2 7.30 0.03 -3.31
C TYR A 2 6.48 -0.36 -2.08
N PHE A 3 5.59 0.52 -1.65
CA PHE A 3 4.73 0.38 -0.47
C PHE A 3 3.32 0.83 -0.84
N LEU A 4 2.33 0.31 -0.13
CA LEU A 4 0.94 0.70 -0.29
C LEU A 4 0.45 1.39 0.97
N LYS A 5 -0.17 2.55 0.82
CA LYS A 5 -0.73 3.36 1.91
C LYS A 5 -2.22 3.57 1.68
N ILE A 6 -3.05 3.25 2.66
CA ILE A 6 -4.49 3.54 2.66
C ILE A 6 -4.73 4.89 3.34
N ALA A 7 -5.63 5.69 2.77
CA ALA A 7 -6.09 6.93 3.38
C ALA A 7 -6.67 6.66 4.79
N GLY A 8 -6.21 7.41 5.78
CA GLY A 8 -6.66 7.27 7.19
C GLY A 8 -6.10 6.09 7.97
N LEU A 9 -5.64 5.01 7.32
CA LEU A 9 -5.15 3.80 8.02
C LEU A 9 -3.61 3.66 8.03
N GLY A 10 -2.91 4.21 7.03
CA GLY A 10 -1.45 4.10 6.91
C GLY A 10 -1.02 3.00 5.95
N PHE A 11 0.20 2.47 6.12
CA PHE A 11 0.77 1.46 5.23
C PHE A 11 0.22 0.06 5.52
N ILE A 12 0.20 -0.80 4.49
CA ILE A 12 -0.09 -2.23 4.66
C ILE A 12 1.00 -2.85 5.56
N HIS A 13 0.62 -3.49 6.65
CA HIS A 13 1.58 -4.13 7.56
C HIS A 13 2.15 -5.41 6.96
N LYS A 14 3.40 -5.75 7.28
CA LYS A 14 4.06 -6.98 6.78
C LYS A 14 3.33 -8.29 7.19
N SER A 15 2.57 -8.24 8.28
CA SER A 15 1.73 -9.35 8.75
C SER A 15 0.27 -9.27 8.28
N TRP A 16 0.00 -8.57 7.18
CA TRP A 16 -1.33 -8.54 6.55
C TRP A 16 -1.82 -9.96 6.26
N GLN A 17 -3.09 -10.22 6.58
CA GLN A 17 -3.83 -11.40 6.14
C GLN A 17 -5.15 -10.95 5.52
N ASP A 18 -5.64 -11.67 4.51
CA ASP A 18 -6.84 -11.27 3.78
C ASP A 18 -8.11 -11.29 4.67
N ALA A 19 -8.17 -12.19 5.65
CA ALA A 19 -9.27 -12.24 6.61
C ALA A 19 -9.14 -11.19 7.74
N GLU A 20 -7.92 -10.71 8.00
CA GLU A 20 -7.65 -9.72 9.05
C GLU A 20 -6.63 -8.67 8.55
N PRO A 21 -7.09 -7.66 7.79
CA PRO A 21 -6.27 -6.56 7.33
C PRO A 21 -5.56 -5.84 8.47
N ARG A 22 -4.24 -5.65 8.35
CA ARG A 22 -3.44 -4.91 9.33
C ARG A 22 -2.69 -3.75 8.68
N PHE A 23 -2.69 -2.61 9.37
CA PHE A 23 -2.07 -1.38 8.91
C PHE A 23 -1.04 -0.86 9.92
N CYS A 24 -0.09 -0.06 9.46
CA CYS A 24 0.91 0.57 10.31
C CYS A 24 1.33 1.94 9.82
N ARG A 25 1.73 2.82 10.75
CA ARG A 25 2.25 4.16 10.43
C ARG A 25 3.74 4.18 10.11
N GLN A 26 4.49 3.16 10.55
CA GLN A 26 5.94 3.08 10.41
C GLN A 26 6.33 2.31 9.13
N PRO A 27 7.11 2.89 8.20
CA PRO A 27 7.54 2.20 6.99
C PRO A 27 8.34 0.92 7.24
N THR A 28 9.08 0.82 8.35
CA THR A 28 9.86 -0.37 8.74
C THR A 28 9.00 -1.59 9.06
N LYS A 29 7.71 -1.39 9.35
CA LYS A 29 6.73 -2.47 9.60
C LYS A 29 5.83 -2.70 8.38
N ALA A 30 5.98 -1.90 7.33
CA ALA A 30 5.16 -2.00 6.15
C ALA A 30 5.60 -3.19 5.28
N LYS A 31 4.62 -3.82 4.63
CA LYS A 31 4.85 -4.75 3.53
C LYS A 31 5.42 -3.96 2.36
N SER A 32 6.45 -4.52 1.72
CA SER A 32 7.16 -3.90 0.62
C SER A 32 7.17 -4.82 -0.60
N TRP A 33 7.13 -4.23 -1.78
CA TRP A 33 7.26 -4.92 -3.06
C TRP A 33 8.54 -4.47 -3.78
N THR A 34 9.17 -5.41 -4.50
CA THR A 34 10.38 -5.13 -5.29
C THR A 34 10.04 -4.43 -6.61
N THR A 35 8.87 -4.72 -7.18
CA THR A 35 8.40 -4.14 -8.45
C THR A 35 7.13 -3.31 -8.26
N LEU A 36 6.93 -2.32 -9.13
CA LEU A 36 5.72 -1.48 -9.15
C LEU A 36 4.48 -2.33 -9.45
N ASN A 37 4.57 -3.19 -10.47
CA ASN A 37 3.46 -4.06 -10.87
C ASN A 37 3.01 -4.97 -9.72
N GLY A 38 3.93 -5.54 -8.94
CA GLY A 38 3.56 -6.37 -7.79
C GLY A 38 2.78 -5.61 -6.71
N ALA A 39 3.10 -4.32 -6.49
CA ALA A 39 2.35 -3.46 -5.59
C ALA A 39 0.96 -3.11 -6.17
N LEU A 40 0.90 -2.79 -7.46
CA LEU A 40 -0.36 -2.47 -8.14
C LEU A 40 -1.31 -3.67 -8.18
N ASP A 41 -0.81 -4.86 -8.52
CA ASP A 41 -1.60 -6.10 -8.56
C ASP A 41 -2.21 -6.39 -7.19
N PHE A 42 -1.43 -6.23 -6.12
CA PHE A 42 -1.96 -6.38 -4.76
C PHE A 42 -3.02 -5.33 -4.44
N GLY A 43 -2.80 -4.06 -4.79
CA GLY A 43 -3.78 -3.00 -4.56
C GLY A 43 -5.10 -3.23 -5.31
N ASN A 44 -5.03 -3.67 -6.55
CA ASN A 44 -6.21 -3.96 -7.37
C ASN A 44 -6.94 -5.23 -6.91
N GLN A 45 -6.23 -6.31 -6.58
CA GLN A 45 -6.84 -7.61 -6.28
C GLN A 45 -7.23 -7.77 -4.80
N LYS A 46 -6.56 -7.09 -3.88
CA LYS A 46 -6.78 -7.22 -2.43
C LYS A 46 -7.40 -5.97 -1.83
N LEU A 47 -6.79 -4.80 -2.05
CA LEU A 47 -7.22 -3.56 -1.38
C LEU A 47 -8.54 -3.01 -1.93
N THR A 48 -8.65 -2.90 -3.25
CA THR A 48 -9.83 -2.35 -3.93
C THR A 48 -11.12 -3.11 -3.57
N PRO A 49 -11.18 -4.46 -3.64
CA PRO A 49 -12.39 -5.19 -3.27
C PRO A 49 -12.64 -5.26 -1.75
N GLN A 50 -11.60 -5.31 -0.90
CA GLN A 50 -11.77 -5.56 0.54
C GLN A 50 -11.90 -4.30 1.38
N ILE A 51 -11.06 -3.29 1.12
CA ILE A 51 -10.93 -2.11 2.00
C ILE A 51 -11.84 -0.96 1.54
N LYS A 52 -12.19 -0.88 0.24
CA LYS A 52 -13.04 0.16 -0.36
C LYS A 52 -12.64 1.60 -0.02
N LEU A 53 -11.39 1.82 0.39
CA LEU A 53 -10.82 3.14 0.66
C LEU A 53 -9.76 3.48 -0.40
N PRO A 54 -9.54 4.78 -0.68
CA PRO A 54 -8.45 5.21 -1.55
C PRO A 54 -7.10 4.72 -1.03
N TRP A 55 -6.24 4.28 -1.95
CA TRP A 55 -4.89 3.84 -1.63
C TRP A 55 -3.85 4.45 -2.57
N GLU A 56 -2.61 4.52 -2.10
CA GLU A 56 -1.49 5.16 -2.79
C GLU A 56 -0.32 4.19 -2.88
N VAL A 57 0.39 4.21 -4.00
CA VAL A 57 1.71 3.57 -4.13
C VAL A 57 2.77 4.58 -3.75
N TRP A 58 3.63 4.20 -2.83
CA TRP A 58 4.80 4.97 -2.39
C TRP A 58 6.07 4.21 -2.77
N GLN A 59 7.12 4.92 -3.14
CA GLN A 59 8.41 4.35 -3.53
C GLN A 59 9.53 4.93 -2.69
N THR A 60 10.50 4.08 -2.34
CA THR A 60 11.79 4.57 -1.81
C THR A 60 12.74 4.91 -2.97
N VAL A 61 13.17 6.16 -3.04
CA VAL A 61 14.16 6.70 -3.99
C VAL A 61 15.22 7.42 -3.17
N GLU A 62 16.50 7.05 -3.32
CA GLU A 62 17.62 7.66 -2.57
C GLU A 62 17.38 7.72 -1.05
N GLY A 63 16.77 6.66 -0.48
CA GLY A 63 16.44 6.57 0.95
C GLY A 63 15.22 7.38 1.38
N LYS A 64 14.59 8.16 0.50
CA LYS A 64 13.37 8.93 0.78
C LYS A 64 12.13 8.17 0.30
N LEU A 65 11.09 8.16 1.13
CA LEU A 65 9.81 7.55 0.79
C LEU A 65 8.88 8.62 0.18
N LEU A 66 8.56 8.48 -1.11
CA LEU A 66 7.81 9.46 -1.89
C LEU A 66 6.53 8.82 -2.47
N PRO A 67 5.42 9.55 -2.57
CA PRO A 67 4.23 9.05 -3.27
C PRO A 67 4.53 8.98 -4.77
N LEU A 68 4.26 7.84 -5.38
CA LEU A 68 4.51 7.60 -6.81
C LEU A 68 3.21 7.66 -7.62
N ILE A 69 2.19 6.92 -7.18
CA ILE A 69 0.88 6.86 -7.84
C ILE A 69 -0.18 7.03 -6.76
N ARG A 70 -1.22 7.80 -7.07
CA ARG A 70 -2.46 7.84 -6.29
C ARG A 70 -3.56 7.08 -7.05
N PRO A 71 -3.59 5.73 -7.05
CA PRO A 71 -4.64 5.02 -7.76
C PRO A 71 -5.98 5.03 -6.99
N GLN A 72 -7.02 5.33 -7.77
CA GLN A 72 -8.47 5.28 -7.52
C GLN A 72 -9.00 5.13 -6.09
N GLY A 73 -9.67 6.19 -5.64
CA GLY A 73 -10.81 6.13 -4.72
C GLY A 73 -11.88 7.18 -5.04
N SER A 74 -11.88 7.69 -6.27
CA SER A 74 -12.82 8.73 -6.70
C SER A 74 -13.78 8.16 -7.74
N ARG A 75 -14.87 7.58 -7.25
CA ARG A 75 -16.25 8.03 -7.51
C ARG A 75 -17.24 7.20 -6.72
#